data_AF-A0A2I3HXV3-F1
#
_entry.id   AF-A0A2I3HXV3-F1
#
_cell.length_a   1.000
_cell.length_b   1.000
_cell.length_c   1.000
_cell.angle_alpha   90.00
_cell.angle_beta   90.00
_cell.angle_gamma   90.00
#
_symmetry.space_group_name_H-M   'P 1'
#
loop_
_entity.id
_entity.type
_entity.pdbx_description
1 polymer ?
#
loop_
_entity_poly.entity_id
_entity_poly.type
_entity_poly.pdbx_seq_one_letter_code
_entity_poly.pdbx_strand_id
1 'polypeptide(L)'
;MTVARPSVPAALPLLGELPRLLLLLLLVLLCLPAVWGDCGLPPGVPNAQPALEGHASFPEGTVVTYKCEESFMKIPGKKNSVICLKGSQWSDIEEFCNQKSCPNPGEIPNGQISVPNGILFGETIFFSCNTGYKLLGPTSSFCLTSGSSVQWSEPFPECREIYCPAPPQIDNGIIQGERDNYGYRQSVTYACNKGFTMIGDHSIYCTVNDIEGEWSGPPPECRGKSLTSKVPPTVQKPTTVNVPTTEVSPTSQKTTTPNAQATRSTPVSRTTKHFRETTPNKGSGTTSGTTSLLSGHTCFTLTGLLGTIVTMGLLT
;
A
#
# COMPACT_ATOMS: atom_id res chain seq x y z
N MET A 1 -105.01 -32.15 -62.41
CA MET A 1 -104.44 -30.85 -62.01
C MET A 1 -104.13 -30.93 -60.53
N THR A 2 -102.83 -31.09 -60.19
CA THR A 2 -102.04 -30.14 -59.37
C THR A 2 -102.46 -30.20 -57.88
N VAL A 3 -101.61 -30.35 -56.87
CA VAL A 3 -100.37 -29.62 -56.53
C VAL A 3 -99.58 -30.43 -55.48
N ALA A 4 -98.27 -30.19 -55.45
CA ALA A 4 -97.27 -30.72 -54.53
C ALA A 4 -97.34 -30.22 -53.06
N ARG A 5 -96.63 -30.97 -52.21
CA ARG A 5 -95.88 -30.62 -50.96
C ARG A 5 -95.91 -29.16 -50.44
N PRO A 6 -95.83 -28.97 -49.11
CA PRO A 6 -94.49 -28.96 -48.48
C PRO A 6 -94.38 -29.80 -47.20
N SER A 7 -93.21 -30.44 -47.08
CA SER A 7 -92.70 -31.16 -45.92
C SER A 7 -92.02 -30.20 -44.96
N VAL A 8 -92.44 -30.23 -43.70
CA VAL A 8 -91.80 -29.57 -42.55
C VAL A 8 -90.40 -30.17 -42.34
N PRO A 9 -89.31 -29.38 -42.19
CA PRO A 9 -88.04 -29.93 -41.76
C PRO A 9 -88.10 -30.19 -40.26
N ALA A 10 -87.86 -31.45 -39.87
CA ALA A 10 -87.66 -31.84 -38.49
C ALA A 10 -86.37 -31.19 -37.96
N ALA A 11 -86.46 -30.54 -36.80
CA ALA A 11 -85.31 -30.04 -36.06
C ALA A 11 -84.40 -31.21 -35.65
N LEU A 12 -83.14 -31.17 -36.10
CA LEU A 12 -82.10 -32.10 -35.66
C LEU A 12 -81.67 -31.77 -34.22
N PRO A 13 -81.44 -32.76 -33.34
CA PRO A 13 -80.97 -32.52 -31.99
C PRO A 13 -79.45 -32.33 -31.98
N LEU A 14 -78.99 -31.12 -31.61
CA LEU A 14 -77.58 -30.81 -31.35
C LEU A 14 -77.15 -31.34 -29.96
N LEU A 15 -77.08 -32.66 -29.77
CA LEU A 15 -76.72 -33.26 -28.47
C LEU A 15 -75.57 -34.29 -28.50
N GLY A 16 -74.79 -34.37 -29.59
CA GLY A 16 -73.71 -35.36 -29.75
C GLY A 16 -72.26 -34.86 -29.60
N GLU A 17 -72.02 -33.54 -29.50
CA GLU A 17 -70.66 -32.97 -29.61
C GLU A 17 -69.96 -32.72 -28.26
N LEU A 18 -70.70 -32.75 -27.14
CA LEU A 18 -70.14 -32.50 -25.80
C LEU A 18 -68.98 -33.45 -25.42
N PRO A 19 -69.05 -34.79 -25.62
CA PRO A 19 -67.96 -35.69 -25.21
C PRO A 19 -66.74 -35.60 -26.14
N ARG A 20 -66.92 -35.23 -27.42
CA ARG A 20 -65.81 -34.95 -28.33
C ARG A 20 -65.09 -33.66 -27.99
N LEU A 21 -65.84 -32.62 -27.64
CA LEU A 21 -65.29 -31.34 -27.19
C LEU A 21 -64.53 -31.50 -25.86
N LEU A 22 -65.05 -32.32 -24.94
CA LEU A 22 -64.40 -32.63 -23.66
C LEU A 22 -63.10 -33.43 -23.86
N LEU A 23 -63.09 -34.40 -24.78
CA LEU A 23 -61.90 -35.17 -25.13
C LEU A 23 -60.84 -34.31 -25.83
N LEU A 24 -61.25 -33.42 -26.74
CA LEU A 24 -60.38 -32.43 -27.37
C LEU A 24 -59.81 -31.44 -26.33
N LEU A 25 -60.62 -30.96 -25.38
CA LEU A 25 -60.15 -30.12 -24.28
C LEU A 25 -59.16 -30.86 -23.36
N LEU A 26 -59.40 -32.13 -23.04
CA LEU A 26 -58.47 -32.97 -22.27
C LEU A 26 -57.15 -33.20 -23.01
N LEU A 27 -57.20 -33.46 -24.32
CA LEU A 27 -56.00 -33.60 -25.16
C LEU A 27 -55.24 -32.27 -25.29
N VAL A 28 -55.95 -31.13 -25.37
CA VAL A 28 -55.33 -29.79 -25.36
C VAL A 28 -54.70 -29.48 -23.99
N LEU A 29 -55.33 -29.86 -22.88
CA LEU A 29 -54.77 -29.72 -21.52
C LEU A 29 -53.55 -30.62 -21.27
N LEU A 30 -53.50 -31.81 -21.90
CA LEU A 30 -52.32 -32.69 -21.89
C LEU A 30 -51.21 -32.20 -22.84
N CYS A 31 -51.55 -31.39 -23.84
CA CYS A 31 -50.62 -30.74 -24.77
C CYS A 31 -50.20 -29.33 -24.36
N LEU A 32 -50.77 -28.76 -23.28
CA LEU A 32 -50.20 -27.56 -22.69
C LEU A 32 -48.79 -27.94 -22.24
N PRO A 33 -47.72 -27.34 -22.79
CA PRO A 33 -46.39 -27.60 -22.30
C PRO A 33 -46.45 -27.29 -20.80
N ALA A 34 -46.17 -28.28 -19.96
CA ALA A 34 -45.83 -28.00 -18.59
C ALA A 34 -44.68 -26.99 -18.70
N VAL A 35 -44.96 -25.72 -18.41
CA VAL A 35 -43.93 -24.70 -18.31
C VAL A 35 -43.11 -25.15 -17.10
N TRP A 36 -42.11 -26.00 -17.35
CA TRP A 36 -41.15 -26.37 -16.34
C TRP A 36 -40.49 -25.07 -15.91
N GLY A 37 -40.64 -24.75 -14.62
CA GLY A 37 -40.14 -23.52 -14.06
C GLY A 37 -38.63 -23.49 -14.20
N ASP A 38 -38.15 -22.72 -15.18
CA ASP A 38 -36.75 -22.39 -15.36
C ASP A 38 -36.51 -21.02 -14.73
N CYS A 39 -35.46 -20.89 -13.92
CA CYS A 39 -35.14 -19.64 -13.24
C CYS A 39 -34.32 -18.65 -14.12
N GLY A 40 -33.92 -19.04 -15.33
CA GLY A 40 -33.06 -18.25 -16.19
C GLY A 40 -31.68 -18.02 -15.57
N LEU A 41 -30.96 -16.99 -16.03
CA LEU A 41 -29.61 -16.70 -15.51
C LEU A 41 -29.66 -16.38 -14.01
N PRO A 42 -28.69 -16.88 -13.22
CA PRO A 42 -28.55 -16.55 -11.80
C PRO A 42 -28.39 -15.04 -11.56
N PRO A 43 -28.80 -14.53 -10.38
CA PRO A 43 -28.64 -13.12 -10.05
C PRO A 43 -27.16 -12.70 -10.01
N GLY A 44 -26.88 -11.44 -10.33
CA GLY A 44 -25.55 -10.86 -10.14
C GLY A 44 -25.24 -10.68 -8.66
N VAL A 45 -24.03 -11.08 -8.23
CA VAL A 45 -23.55 -10.91 -6.86
C VAL A 45 -22.26 -10.09 -6.89
N PRO A 46 -22.09 -9.05 -6.06
CA PRO A 46 -20.88 -8.25 -6.02
C PRO A 46 -19.62 -9.10 -5.80
N ASN A 47 -18.60 -8.86 -6.61
CA ASN A 47 -17.27 -9.49 -6.52
C ASN A 47 -17.28 -11.02 -6.63
N ALA A 48 -18.31 -11.58 -7.29
CA ALA A 48 -18.48 -13.02 -7.46
C ALA A 48 -19.03 -13.38 -8.84
N GLN A 49 -18.58 -14.51 -9.37
CA GLN A 49 -19.02 -15.05 -10.66
C GLN A 49 -19.70 -16.41 -10.48
N PRO A 50 -20.88 -16.64 -11.09
CA PRO A 50 -21.54 -17.94 -11.04
C PRO A 50 -20.79 -18.96 -11.91
N ALA A 51 -20.61 -20.18 -11.39
CA ALA A 51 -20.09 -21.29 -12.18
C ALA A 51 -21.21 -21.88 -13.05
N LEU A 52 -21.39 -21.33 -14.25
CA LEU A 52 -22.49 -21.69 -15.15
C LEU A 52 -22.22 -22.93 -16.02
N GLU A 53 -20.96 -23.37 -16.14
CA GLU A 53 -20.54 -24.53 -16.95
C GLU A 53 -21.09 -24.55 -18.40
N GLY A 54 -21.45 -23.39 -18.96
CA GLY A 54 -22.02 -23.27 -20.31
C GLY A 54 -23.52 -23.59 -20.39
N HIS A 55 -24.19 -23.81 -19.26
CA HIS A 55 -25.64 -23.98 -19.21
C HIS A 55 -26.37 -22.64 -19.30
N ALA A 56 -27.51 -22.64 -20.02
CA ALA A 56 -28.39 -21.47 -20.18
C ALA A 56 -29.81 -21.72 -19.66
N SER A 57 -30.09 -22.92 -19.14
CA SER A 57 -31.38 -23.38 -18.62
C SER A 57 -31.17 -24.01 -17.25
N PHE A 58 -31.95 -23.56 -16.27
CA PHE A 58 -31.80 -23.91 -14.86
C PHE A 58 -33.18 -24.32 -14.31
N PRO A 59 -33.59 -25.59 -14.45
CA PRO A 59 -34.87 -26.07 -13.95
C PRO A 59 -34.96 -26.01 -12.41
N GLU A 60 -36.18 -26.07 -11.88
CA GLU A 60 -36.45 -26.15 -10.44
C GLU A 60 -35.55 -27.20 -9.75
N GLY A 61 -34.96 -26.81 -8.62
CA GLY A 61 -33.99 -27.61 -7.86
C GLY A 61 -32.53 -27.43 -8.29
N THR A 62 -32.25 -26.74 -9.39
CA THR A 62 -30.87 -26.47 -9.83
C THR A 62 -30.13 -25.59 -8.81
N VAL A 63 -28.91 -25.99 -8.44
CA VAL A 63 -28.04 -25.23 -7.53
C VAL A 63 -26.87 -24.65 -8.31
N VAL A 64 -26.73 -23.33 -8.30
CA VAL A 64 -25.58 -22.64 -8.88
C VAL A 64 -24.67 -22.14 -7.77
N THR A 65 -23.41 -22.54 -7.83
CA THR A 65 -22.38 -22.10 -6.89
C THR A 65 -21.57 -20.96 -7.51
N TYR A 66 -21.35 -19.92 -6.73
CA TYR A 66 -20.52 -18.78 -7.09
C TYR A 66 -19.10 -18.93 -6.57
N LYS A 67 -18.16 -18.38 -7.33
CA LYS A 67 -16.75 -18.21 -6.95
C LYS A 67 -16.46 -16.72 -6.80
N CYS A 68 -15.74 -16.33 -5.76
CA CYS A 68 -15.28 -14.96 -5.63
C CYS A 68 -14.29 -14.61 -6.75
N GLU A 69 -14.25 -13.33 -7.11
CA GLU A 69 -13.28 -12.79 -8.05
C GLU A 69 -11.83 -12.88 -7.51
N GLU A 70 -10.84 -12.65 -8.37
CA GLU A 70 -9.43 -12.91 -8.09
C GLU A 70 -8.89 -12.23 -6.81
N SER A 71 -9.32 -11.00 -6.52
CA SER A 71 -8.91 -10.22 -5.35
C SER A 71 -9.82 -10.40 -4.14
N PHE A 72 -10.78 -11.33 -4.19
CA PHE A 72 -11.78 -11.58 -3.15
C PHE A 72 -11.75 -13.02 -2.65
N MET A 73 -12.21 -13.23 -1.42
CA MET A 73 -12.29 -14.54 -0.78
C MET A 73 -13.65 -14.75 -0.13
N LYS A 74 -14.07 -16.02 -0.03
CA LYS A 74 -15.34 -16.39 0.58
C LYS A 74 -15.26 -16.16 2.10
N ILE A 75 -16.21 -15.40 2.63
CA ILE A 75 -16.41 -15.19 4.06
C ILE A 75 -16.82 -16.54 4.69
N PRO A 76 -16.09 -17.04 5.69
CA PRO A 76 -16.43 -18.29 6.37
C PRO A 76 -17.87 -18.27 6.93
N GLY A 77 -18.62 -19.35 6.71
CA GLY A 77 -19.99 -19.50 7.19
C GLY A 77 -21.09 -18.85 6.33
N LYS A 78 -20.74 -18.01 5.34
CA LYS A 78 -21.72 -17.46 4.39
C LYS A 78 -22.02 -18.44 3.24
N LYS A 79 -23.27 -18.43 2.76
CA LYS A 79 -23.70 -19.21 1.58
C LYS A 79 -23.17 -18.56 0.31
N ASN A 80 -22.63 -19.37 -0.60
CA ASN A 80 -22.12 -18.93 -1.90
C ASN A 80 -22.88 -19.61 -3.06
N SER A 81 -24.12 -20.01 -2.83
CA SER A 81 -24.92 -20.74 -3.81
C SER A 81 -26.37 -20.32 -3.75
N VAL A 82 -27.01 -20.29 -4.91
CA VAL A 82 -28.46 -20.08 -5.07
C VAL A 82 -29.11 -21.37 -5.57
N ILE A 83 -30.38 -21.57 -5.22
CA ILE A 83 -31.20 -22.67 -5.74
C ILE A 83 -32.40 -22.13 -6.51
N CYS A 84 -32.72 -22.75 -7.65
CA CYS A 84 -33.93 -22.45 -8.41
C CYS A 84 -35.15 -23.02 -7.68
N LEU A 85 -35.97 -22.15 -7.11
CA LEU A 85 -37.16 -22.50 -6.36
C LEU A 85 -38.38 -22.67 -7.28
N LYS A 86 -39.40 -23.32 -6.74
CA LYS A 86 -40.71 -23.42 -7.38
C LYS A 86 -41.24 -22.04 -7.73
N GLY A 87 -41.67 -21.86 -8.98
CA GLY A 87 -42.15 -20.57 -9.49
C GLY A 87 -41.10 -19.74 -10.22
N SER A 88 -40.02 -20.36 -10.71
CA SER A 88 -38.98 -19.69 -11.53
C SER A 88 -38.28 -18.55 -10.80
N GLN A 89 -37.99 -18.74 -9.51
CA GLN A 89 -37.32 -17.74 -8.67
C GLN A 89 -36.06 -18.32 -8.03
N TRP A 90 -34.95 -17.58 -8.10
CA TRP A 90 -33.74 -17.92 -7.34
C TRP A 90 -33.92 -17.63 -5.85
N SER A 91 -33.37 -18.49 -4.99
CA SER A 91 -33.27 -18.21 -3.55
C SER A 91 -32.42 -16.96 -3.27
N ASP A 92 -32.70 -16.29 -2.15
CA ASP A 92 -31.91 -15.14 -1.71
C ASP A 92 -30.43 -15.50 -1.46
N ILE A 93 -29.54 -14.56 -1.78
CA ILE A 93 -28.11 -14.65 -1.54
C ILE A 93 -27.60 -13.32 -0.99
N GLU A 94 -26.87 -13.39 0.12
CA GLU A 94 -26.20 -12.24 0.74
C GLU A 94 -24.78 -12.08 0.19
N GLU A 95 -24.17 -10.93 0.44
CA GLU A 95 -22.74 -10.73 0.17
C GLU A 95 -21.89 -11.72 0.97
N PHE A 96 -21.10 -12.53 0.26
CA PHE A 96 -20.25 -13.56 0.84
C PHE A 96 -18.78 -13.45 0.41
N CYS A 97 -18.41 -12.46 -0.40
CA CYS A 97 -17.04 -12.22 -0.84
C CYS A 97 -16.49 -10.93 -0.24
N ASN A 98 -15.37 -11.01 0.48
CA ASN A 98 -14.63 -9.85 0.97
C ASN A 98 -13.25 -9.76 0.30
N GLN A 99 -12.69 -8.57 0.23
CA GLN A 99 -11.38 -8.37 -0.37
C GLN A 99 -10.31 -9.16 0.41
N LYS A 100 -9.38 -9.79 -0.31
CA LYS A 100 -8.27 -10.52 0.28
C LYS A 100 -7.38 -9.54 1.06
N SER A 101 -6.90 -10.00 2.22
CA SER A 101 -5.98 -9.25 3.08
C SER A 101 -4.64 -9.96 3.13
N CYS A 102 -3.56 -9.19 3.02
CA CYS A 102 -2.23 -9.72 3.28
C CYS A 102 -2.07 -10.15 4.74
N PRO A 103 -1.09 -11.03 5.03
CA PRO A 103 -0.76 -11.39 6.40
C PRO A 103 -0.44 -10.15 7.24
N ASN A 104 -0.78 -10.19 8.52
CA ASN A 104 -0.41 -9.12 9.45
C ASN A 104 1.11 -8.90 9.38
N PRO A 105 1.58 -7.67 9.11
CA PRO A 105 3.01 -7.40 9.02
C PRO A 105 3.77 -7.68 10.34
N GLY A 106 3.10 -7.67 11.49
CA GLY A 106 3.80 -7.90 12.76
C GLY A 106 4.71 -6.72 13.11
N GLU A 107 5.89 -6.99 13.65
CA GLU A 107 6.81 -5.97 14.17
C GLU A 107 8.23 -6.18 13.65
N ILE A 108 8.96 -5.08 13.45
CA ILE A 108 10.39 -5.08 13.14
C ILE A 108 11.13 -4.61 14.39
N PRO A 109 12.00 -5.45 15.01
CA PRO A 109 12.81 -5.02 16.14
C PRO A 109 13.63 -3.77 15.79
N ASN A 110 13.53 -2.73 16.61
CA ASN A 110 14.17 -1.43 16.37
C ASN A 110 13.76 -0.74 15.06
N GLY A 111 12.60 -1.10 14.51
CA GLY A 111 12.02 -0.48 13.32
C GLY A 111 10.54 -0.15 13.48
N GLN A 112 9.97 0.38 12.41
CA GLN A 112 8.56 0.78 12.32
C GLN A 112 7.99 0.35 10.97
N ILE A 113 6.70 0.03 10.98
CA ILE A 113 5.93 -0.32 9.79
C ILE A 113 4.81 0.71 9.66
N SER A 114 4.82 1.46 8.56
CA SER A 114 3.77 2.42 8.23
C SER A 114 2.72 1.76 7.34
N VAL A 115 1.47 1.80 7.79
CA VAL A 115 0.30 1.16 7.15
C VAL A 115 -0.77 2.22 6.88
N PRO A 116 -0.61 3.05 5.83
CA PRO A 116 -1.45 4.24 5.64
C PRO A 116 -2.91 3.91 5.30
N ASN A 117 -3.14 2.85 4.52
CA ASN A 117 -4.46 2.50 3.97
C ASN A 117 -4.95 1.11 4.40
N GLY A 118 -4.26 0.45 5.33
CA GLY A 118 -4.51 -0.94 5.69
C GLY A 118 -3.65 -1.94 4.91
N ILE A 119 -4.08 -3.20 4.91
CA ILE A 119 -3.30 -4.36 4.42
C ILE A 119 -4.08 -5.20 3.39
N LEU A 120 -5.09 -4.59 2.75
CA LEU A 120 -5.89 -5.26 1.72
C LEU A 120 -5.07 -5.44 0.42
N PHE A 121 -5.54 -6.32 -0.46
CA PHE A 121 -4.96 -6.50 -1.78
C PHE A 121 -4.78 -5.17 -2.51
N GLY A 122 -3.59 -4.94 -3.04
CA GLY A 122 -3.24 -3.70 -3.72
C GLY A 122 -2.69 -2.60 -2.82
N GLU A 123 -2.68 -2.78 -1.49
CA GLU A 123 -2.11 -1.78 -0.58
C GLU A 123 -0.60 -1.91 -0.41
N THR A 124 0.04 -0.80 -0.04
CA THR A 124 1.49 -0.72 0.20
C THR A 124 1.78 -0.36 1.65
N ILE A 125 2.77 -1.05 2.23
CA ILE A 125 3.35 -0.72 3.54
C ILE A 125 4.79 -0.24 3.39
N PHE A 126 5.24 0.59 4.32
CA PHE A 126 6.58 1.16 4.31
C PHE A 126 7.34 0.81 5.58
N PHE A 127 8.65 0.64 5.46
CA PHE A 127 9.53 0.25 6.54
C PHE A 127 10.53 1.36 6.87
N SER A 128 10.78 1.57 8.15
CA SER A 128 11.84 2.46 8.63
C SER A 128 12.51 1.88 9.87
N CYS A 129 13.72 2.34 10.17
CA CYS A 129 14.43 1.98 11.39
C CYS A 129 14.44 3.16 12.37
N ASN A 130 14.47 2.84 13.67
CA ASN A 130 14.62 3.83 14.72
C ASN A 130 16.01 4.49 14.64
N THR A 131 16.14 5.70 15.15
CA THR A 131 17.44 6.40 15.22
C THR A 131 18.49 5.54 15.92
N GLY A 132 19.68 5.43 15.32
CA GLY A 132 20.75 4.53 15.80
C GLY A 132 20.77 3.17 15.11
N TYR A 133 19.84 2.91 14.19
CA TYR A 133 19.76 1.66 13.43
C TYR A 133 19.69 1.94 11.93
N LYS A 134 20.38 1.10 11.13
CA LYS A 134 20.33 1.13 9.67
C LYS A 134 19.39 0.06 9.13
N LEU A 135 18.62 0.42 8.10
CA LEU A 135 17.72 -0.48 7.40
C LEU A 135 18.50 -1.35 6.41
N LEU A 136 18.36 -2.67 6.54
CA LEU A 136 18.92 -3.65 5.63
C LEU A 136 17.80 -4.45 4.97
N GLY A 137 17.57 -4.19 3.69
CA GLY A 137 16.51 -4.82 2.91
C GLY A 137 15.62 -3.79 2.20
N PRO A 138 14.40 -4.17 1.84
CA PRO A 138 13.46 -3.30 1.14
C PRO A 138 12.91 -2.20 2.05
N THR A 139 12.54 -1.06 1.47
CA THR A 139 11.92 0.07 2.19
C THR A 139 10.39 0.05 2.12
N SER A 140 9.81 -0.83 1.32
CA SER A 140 8.37 -1.00 1.17
C SER A 140 8.00 -2.40 0.69
N SER A 141 6.74 -2.77 0.85
CA SER A 141 6.20 -4.03 0.34
C SER A 141 4.74 -3.84 -0.10
N PHE A 142 4.36 -4.47 -1.20
CA PHE A 142 3.06 -4.33 -1.86
C PHE A 142 2.25 -5.64 -1.71
N CYS A 143 0.97 -5.54 -1.40
CA CYS A 143 0.11 -6.71 -1.24
C CYS A 143 -0.35 -7.24 -2.61
N LEU A 144 0.30 -8.31 -3.09
CA LEU A 144 0.07 -8.88 -4.42
C LEU A 144 -0.53 -10.29 -4.37
N THR A 145 -1.05 -10.74 -5.50
CA THR A 145 -1.58 -12.11 -5.65
C THR A 145 -0.45 -13.12 -5.61
N SER A 146 -0.61 -14.17 -4.81
CA SER A 146 0.28 -15.32 -4.75
C SER A 146 -0.57 -16.59 -4.83
N GLY A 147 -0.70 -17.13 -6.05
CA GLY A 147 -1.60 -18.26 -6.34
C GLY A 147 -3.06 -17.90 -6.05
N SER A 148 -3.71 -18.67 -5.18
CA SER A 148 -5.08 -18.39 -4.73
C SER A 148 -5.19 -17.38 -3.59
N SER A 149 -4.06 -16.92 -3.04
CA SER A 149 -3.99 -16.05 -1.86
C SER A 149 -3.31 -14.72 -2.21
N VAL A 150 -3.10 -13.85 -1.21
CA VAL A 150 -2.30 -12.63 -1.36
C VAL A 150 -1.14 -12.64 -0.37
N GLN A 151 -0.02 -12.07 -0.77
CA GLN A 151 1.22 -12.03 -0.01
C GLN A 151 1.95 -10.71 -0.26
N TRP A 152 2.71 -10.28 0.75
CA TRP A 152 3.66 -9.18 0.64
C TRP A 152 4.71 -9.46 -0.44
N SER A 153 4.91 -8.50 -1.35
CA SER A 153 5.82 -8.62 -2.49
C SER A 153 7.27 -8.81 -2.10
N GLU A 154 7.66 -8.17 -0.99
CA GLU A 154 9.02 -8.11 -0.49
C GLU A 154 9.09 -8.66 0.94
N PRO A 155 10.22 -9.29 1.34
CA PRO A 155 10.46 -9.73 2.70
C PRO A 155 10.63 -8.52 3.65
N PHE A 156 10.57 -8.78 4.94
CA PHE A 156 10.63 -7.72 5.94
C PHE A 156 12.10 -7.38 6.22
N PRO A 157 12.49 -6.09 6.27
CA PRO A 157 13.88 -5.72 6.45
C PRO A 157 14.36 -5.94 7.88
N GLU A 158 15.68 -5.91 8.05
CA GLU A 158 16.34 -5.97 9.35
C GLU A 158 16.86 -4.58 9.74
N CYS A 159 16.59 -4.14 10.98
CA CYS A 159 17.19 -2.93 11.53
C CYS A 159 18.41 -3.30 12.38
N ARG A 160 19.61 -3.04 11.86
CA ARG A 160 20.87 -3.31 12.58
C ARG A 160 21.42 -2.08 13.26
N GLU A 161 21.91 -2.25 14.48
CA GLU A 161 22.52 -1.17 15.25
C GLU A 161 23.73 -0.58 14.50
N ILE A 162 23.83 0.75 14.55
CA ILE A 162 24.97 1.50 14.04
C ILE A 162 25.92 1.73 15.21
N TYR A 163 27.15 1.26 15.06
CA TYR A 163 28.21 1.47 16.04
C TYR A 163 29.13 2.60 15.62
N CYS A 164 29.58 3.38 16.60
CA CYS A 164 30.72 4.25 16.44
C CYS A 164 32.01 3.43 16.24
N PRO A 165 33.04 4.00 15.60
CA PRO A 165 34.36 3.38 15.56
C PRO A 165 34.90 3.17 16.97
N ALA A 166 35.87 2.26 17.11
CA ALA A 166 36.56 2.04 18.38
C ALA A 166 36.98 3.39 18.99
N PRO A 167 36.73 3.61 20.30
CA PRO A 167 37.01 4.89 20.93
C PRO A 167 38.52 5.20 20.85
N PRO A 168 38.89 6.45 20.55
CA PRO A 168 40.30 6.82 20.46
C PRO A 168 41.02 6.59 21.80
N GLN A 169 42.18 5.93 21.75
CA GLN A 169 43.05 5.79 22.92
C GLN A 169 43.81 7.09 23.18
N ILE A 170 44.11 7.37 24.45
CA ILE A 170 44.83 8.58 24.87
C ILE A 170 46.13 8.25 25.58
N ASP A 171 47.18 9.03 25.34
CA ASP A 171 48.44 8.88 26.03
C ASP A 171 48.29 9.19 27.52
N ASN A 172 48.92 8.37 28.37
CA ASN A 172 48.89 8.54 29.83
C ASN A 172 47.47 8.56 30.42
N GLY A 173 46.52 7.90 29.77
CA GLY A 173 45.18 7.67 30.29
C GLY A 173 44.62 6.31 29.87
N ILE A 174 43.42 6.04 30.34
CA ILE A 174 42.67 4.80 30.07
C ILE A 174 41.21 5.14 29.78
N ILE A 175 40.53 4.22 29.10
CA ILE A 175 39.07 4.21 29.01
C ILE A 175 38.52 3.36 30.16
N GLN A 176 37.61 3.92 30.96
CA GLN A 176 37.00 3.19 32.06
C GLN A 176 35.92 2.24 31.54
N GLY A 177 36.07 0.94 31.80
CA GLY A 177 35.04 -0.06 31.47
C GLY A 177 34.83 -0.24 29.97
N GLU A 178 35.92 -0.28 29.20
CA GLU A 178 35.89 -0.43 27.75
C GLU A 178 35.09 -1.67 27.31
N ARG A 179 34.28 -1.50 26.26
CA ARG A 179 33.42 -2.50 25.63
C ARG A 179 33.80 -2.68 24.16
N ASP A 180 33.35 -3.76 23.56
CA ASP A 180 33.63 -4.08 22.14
C ASP A 180 32.96 -3.12 21.16
N ASN A 181 31.75 -2.64 21.47
CA ASN A 181 30.95 -1.79 20.59
C ASN A 181 30.22 -0.70 21.37
N TYR A 182 30.01 0.45 20.73
CA TYR A 182 29.27 1.60 21.27
C TYR A 182 28.24 2.09 20.27
N GLY A 183 26.96 1.87 20.59
CA GLY A 183 25.82 2.32 19.79
C GLY A 183 25.38 3.74 20.12
N TYR A 184 24.35 4.22 19.41
CA TYR A 184 23.81 5.58 19.56
C TYR A 184 23.55 5.95 21.03
N ARG A 185 24.01 7.15 21.42
CA ARG A 185 23.95 7.74 22.78
C ARG A 185 24.73 7.00 23.87
N GLN A 186 25.41 5.89 23.56
CA GLN A 186 26.35 5.28 24.50
C GLN A 186 27.62 6.13 24.60
N SER A 187 28.27 6.11 25.76
CA SER A 187 29.42 6.97 26.05
C SER A 187 30.62 6.20 26.58
N VAL A 188 31.80 6.73 26.33
CA VAL A 188 33.05 6.31 27.00
C VAL A 188 33.52 7.40 27.93
N THR A 189 34.10 6.99 29.06
CA THR A 189 34.67 7.90 30.05
C THR A 189 36.16 7.64 30.20
N TYR A 190 36.95 8.69 30.06
CA TYR A 190 38.40 8.63 30.16
C TYR A 190 38.88 8.87 31.59
N ALA A 191 40.08 8.40 31.89
CA ALA A 191 40.77 8.69 33.14
C ALA A 191 42.26 8.86 32.89
N CYS A 192 42.87 9.90 33.46
CA CYS A 192 44.32 10.06 33.38
C CYS A 192 45.03 9.17 34.42
N ASN A 193 46.19 8.65 34.02
CA ASN A 193 47.08 7.91 34.90
C ASN A 193 47.60 8.80 36.03
N LYS A 194 48.07 8.18 37.11
CA LYS A 194 48.58 8.88 38.28
C LYS A 194 49.69 9.87 37.90
N GLY A 195 49.55 11.13 38.31
CA GLY A 195 50.51 12.21 38.04
C GLY A 195 50.18 13.08 36.82
N PHE A 196 49.13 12.73 36.09
CA PHE A 196 48.60 13.50 34.96
C PHE A 196 47.28 14.19 35.31
N THR A 197 47.02 15.31 34.66
CA THR A 197 45.79 16.10 34.79
C THR A 197 45.05 16.07 33.45
N MET A 198 43.73 15.86 33.49
CA MET A 198 42.89 15.83 32.30
C MET A 198 42.62 17.24 31.76
N ILE A 199 42.72 17.39 30.44
CA ILE A 199 42.39 18.61 29.71
C ILE A 199 41.34 18.27 28.64
N GLY A 200 40.15 18.85 28.75
CA GLY A 200 39.00 18.57 27.89
C GLY A 200 37.86 17.85 28.60
N ASP A 201 36.88 17.38 27.82
CA ASP A 201 35.71 16.67 28.34
C ASP A 201 36.08 15.24 28.77
N HIS A 202 35.56 14.82 29.93
CA HIS A 202 35.88 13.51 30.50
C HIS A 202 35.20 12.36 29.75
N SER A 203 34.22 12.66 28.91
CA SER A 203 33.45 11.66 28.19
C SER A 203 33.02 12.17 26.83
N ILE A 204 32.98 11.25 25.87
CA ILE A 204 32.40 11.46 24.55
C ILE A 204 31.29 10.43 24.37
N TYR A 205 30.27 10.77 23.57
CA TYR A 205 29.15 9.89 23.31
C TYR A 205 28.98 9.65 21.82
N CYS A 206 28.46 8.47 21.48
CA CYS A 206 28.24 8.08 20.11
C CYS A 206 27.04 8.85 19.53
N THR A 207 27.31 9.61 18.50
CA THR A 207 26.31 10.23 17.63
C THR A 207 26.17 9.39 16.38
N VAL A 208 25.00 9.43 15.74
CA VAL A 208 24.72 8.61 14.57
C VAL A 208 24.03 9.48 13.54
N ASN A 209 24.55 9.46 12.32
CA ASN A 209 23.85 9.93 11.12
C ASN A 209 23.08 8.75 10.49
N ASP A 210 22.41 8.94 9.35
CA ASP A 210 21.54 7.90 8.78
C ASP A 210 22.25 6.56 8.46
N ILE A 211 23.59 6.52 8.36
CA ILE A 211 24.34 5.32 7.93
C ILE A 211 25.58 5.00 8.78
N GLU A 212 26.15 5.97 9.50
CA GLU A 212 27.44 5.87 10.19
C GLU A 212 27.40 6.50 11.59
N GLY A 213 28.17 5.91 12.51
CA GLY A 213 28.36 6.41 13.86
C GLY A 213 29.63 7.25 13.96
N GLU A 214 29.55 8.37 14.68
CA GLU A 214 30.67 9.27 14.95
C GLU A 214 30.67 9.71 16.41
N TRP A 215 31.86 9.83 17.01
CA TRP A 215 31.98 10.36 18.36
C TRP A 215 31.64 11.85 18.42
N SER A 216 30.98 12.28 19.49
CA SER A 216 30.51 13.66 19.68
C SER A 216 31.61 14.73 19.65
N GLY A 217 32.88 14.35 19.78
CA GLY A 217 34.02 15.24 19.80
C GLY A 217 35.36 14.52 20.00
N PRO A 218 36.48 15.25 20.08
CA PRO A 218 37.80 14.68 20.32
C PRO A 218 37.93 14.14 21.76
N PRO A 219 38.81 13.15 22.00
CA PRO A 219 39.11 12.67 23.35
C PRO A 219 39.91 13.72 24.15
N PRO A 220 39.92 13.65 25.49
CA PRO A 220 40.72 14.55 26.32
C PRO A 220 42.23 14.26 26.24
N GLU A 221 43.05 15.24 26.62
CA GLU A 221 44.51 15.10 26.74
C GLU A 221 44.92 14.94 28.21
N CYS A 222 45.82 14.00 28.51
CA CYS A 222 46.40 13.86 29.84
C CYS A 222 47.77 14.54 29.93
N ARG A 223 47.85 15.65 30.67
CA ARG A 223 49.07 16.45 30.81
C ARG A 223 49.78 16.18 32.13
N GLY A 224 51.04 15.78 32.06
CA GLY A 224 51.87 15.57 33.24
C GLY A 224 52.19 16.89 33.94
N LYS A 225 52.35 16.86 35.26
CA LYS A 225 53.02 17.95 35.96
C LYS A 225 54.47 17.97 35.46
N SER A 226 54.88 19.01 34.74
CA SER A 226 56.27 19.21 34.36
C SER A 226 57.12 19.09 35.61
N LEU A 227 57.89 17.99 35.71
CA LEU A 227 59.00 17.92 36.66
C LEU A 227 60.02 18.92 36.11
N THR A 228 59.85 20.20 36.46
CA THR A 228 60.95 21.13 36.49
C THR A 228 61.95 20.49 37.45
N SER A 229 62.91 19.78 36.85
CA SER A 229 64.17 19.44 37.49
C SER A 229 64.65 20.74 38.10
N LYS A 230 64.55 20.86 39.42
CA LYS A 230 65.31 21.84 40.17
C LYS A 230 66.78 21.42 40.02
N VAL A 231 67.36 21.67 38.85
CA VAL A 231 68.80 21.88 38.79
C VAL A 231 69.02 23.19 39.54
N PRO A 232 69.70 23.18 40.69
CA PRO A 232 70.04 24.41 41.40
C PRO A 232 70.81 25.32 40.44
N PRO A 233 70.61 26.65 40.46
CA PRO A 233 71.39 27.55 39.62
C PRO A 233 72.87 27.40 40.00
N THR A 234 73.67 26.80 39.13
CA THR A 234 75.12 26.82 39.23
C THR A 234 75.55 28.27 39.09
N VAL A 235 75.97 28.89 40.19
CA VAL A 235 76.57 30.22 40.22
C VAL A 235 77.81 30.21 39.33
N GLN A 236 77.70 30.76 38.13
CA GLN A 236 78.88 31.06 37.32
C GLN A 236 79.58 32.27 37.94
N LYS A 237 80.77 32.01 38.50
CA LYS A 237 81.70 33.04 38.96
C LYS A 237 82.06 33.94 37.76
N PRO A 238 82.04 35.28 37.90
CA PRO A 238 82.42 36.16 36.81
C PRO A 238 83.92 36.02 36.53
N THR A 239 84.27 35.64 35.31
CA THR A 239 85.64 35.75 34.80
C THR A 239 85.71 37.02 33.96
N THR A 240 86.40 38.02 34.48
CA THR A 240 86.75 39.26 33.78
C THR A 240 87.71 38.93 32.63
N VAL A 241 87.33 39.24 31.39
CA VAL A 241 88.27 39.29 30.27
C VAL A 241 88.06 40.60 29.53
N ASN A 242 89.07 41.46 29.64
CA ASN A 242 89.22 42.69 28.87
C ASN A 242 89.41 42.33 27.39
N VAL A 243 88.74 43.03 26.49
CA VAL A 243 89.15 43.08 25.07
C VAL A 243 89.18 44.54 24.59
N PRO A 244 90.21 44.95 23.84
CA PRO A 244 90.48 46.35 23.48
C PRO A 244 89.68 46.83 22.26
N THR A 245 89.53 48.15 22.21
CA THR A 245 89.02 49.02 21.13
C THR A 245 89.92 49.07 19.90
N THR A 246 89.33 49.00 18.69
CA THR A 246 89.58 49.84 17.48
C THR A 246 88.64 49.36 16.35
N GLU A 247 87.66 50.16 15.92
CA GLU A 247 87.65 51.07 14.75
C GLU A 247 87.76 50.38 13.36
N VAL A 248 86.68 50.41 12.56
CA VAL A 248 86.43 51.32 11.40
C VAL A 248 85.23 50.81 10.57
N SER A 249 84.41 51.77 10.11
CA SER A 249 83.16 51.75 9.30
C SER A 249 83.41 51.58 7.77
N PRO A 250 82.47 51.86 6.82
CA PRO A 250 81.06 51.52 6.62
C PRO A 250 80.86 50.74 5.27
N THR A 251 79.66 50.39 4.75
CA THR A 251 78.92 51.17 3.72
C THR A 251 77.63 50.46 3.25
N SER A 252 76.54 51.25 3.20
CA SER A 252 75.32 51.28 2.34
C SER A 252 74.29 50.14 2.27
N GLN A 253 73.06 50.38 2.78
CA GLN A 253 71.82 50.88 2.12
C GLN A 253 71.01 49.75 1.43
N LYS A 254 69.67 49.64 1.54
CA LYS A 254 68.64 50.64 1.22
C LYS A 254 67.24 50.19 1.71
N THR A 255 66.54 51.11 2.38
CA THR A 255 65.10 51.52 2.38
C THR A 255 64.09 50.61 1.62
N THR A 256 62.87 50.30 2.12
CA THR A 256 61.69 51.21 2.14
C THR A 256 60.49 50.58 2.90
N THR A 257 59.77 51.39 3.71
CA THR A 257 58.40 51.20 4.30
C THR A 257 57.31 51.35 3.21
N PRO A 258 55.98 51.01 3.37
CA PRO A 258 55.02 51.44 4.42
C PRO A 258 54.11 50.30 4.96
N ASN A 259 53.61 50.29 6.20
CA ASN A 259 52.54 51.06 6.86
C ASN A 259 51.08 50.60 6.57
N ALA A 260 50.44 50.13 7.64
CA ALA A 260 49.05 50.31 8.11
C ALA A 260 47.82 49.99 7.22
N GLN A 261 46.98 49.08 7.74
CA GLN A 261 45.68 49.36 8.40
C GLN A 261 44.49 48.50 7.93
N ALA A 262 43.72 48.11 8.94
CA ALA A 262 42.48 47.36 8.91
C ALA A 262 41.31 48.09 8.22
N THR A 263 40.38 47.31 7.66
CA THR A 263 39.02 47.77 7.38
C THR A 263 37.97 46.73 7.77
N ARG A 264 37.03 47.22 8.57
CA ARG A 264 35.82 46.63 9.11
C ARG A 264 34.71 46.60 8.05
N SER A 265 33.90 45.55 8.00
CA SER A 265 32.59 45.60 7.34
C SER A 265 31.55 44.72 8.04
N THR A 266 30.44 45.35 8.37
CA THR A 266 29.10 44.84 8.73
C THR A 266 28.11 45.82 8.10
N PRO A 267 26.79 45.58 8.05
CA PRO A 267 26.01 44.35 7.83
C PRO A 267 24.93 44.57 6.74
N VAL A 268 24.29 43.53 6.17
CA VAL A 268 22.92 43.68 5.59
C VAL A 268 22.12 42.39 5.74
N SER A 269 21.03 42.48 6.50
CA SER A 269 19.95 41.52 6.64
C SER A 269 19.08 41.47 5.38
N ARG A 270 18.64 40.28 4.97
CA ARG A 270 17.65 40.10 3.89
C ARG A 270 16.43 39.34 4.41
N THR A 271 15.30 40.02 4.39
CA THR A 271 13.96 39.54 4.71
C THR A 271 13.44 38.61 3.61
N THR A 272 12.96 37.43 3.99
CA THR A 272 12.22 36.49 3.14
C THR A 272 10.73 36.86 3.10
N LYS A 273 10.17 37.02 1.90
CA LYS A 273 8.72 37.12 1.67
C LYS A 273 8.12 35.72 1.63
N HIS A 274 7.16 35.46 2.50
CA HIS A 274 6.23 34.33 2.40
C HIS A 274 5.25 34.56 1.24
N PHE A 275 5.16 33.59 0.32
CA PHE A 275 4.06 33.45 -0.64
C PHE A 275 3.10 32.39 -0.08
N ARG A 276 1.81 32.73 0.01
CA ARG A 276 0.73 31.88 0.50
C ARG A 276 -0.26 31.69 -0.64
N GLU A 277 -0.40 30.46 -1.12
CA GLU A 277 -1.47 30.05 -2.01
C GLU A 277 -2.64 29.49 -1.18
N THR A 278 -3.85 29.91 -1.52
CA THR A 278 -5.12 29.44 -0.96
C THR A 278 -6.01 28.91 -2.06
N THR A 279 -6.67 27.79 -1.74
CA THR A 279 -7.58 26.95 -2.53
C THR A 279 -8.92 27.63 -2.90
N PRO A 280 -9.67 27.03 -3.85
CA PRO A 280 -10.81 27.66 -4.52
C PRO A 280 -12.15 27.39 -3.83
N ASN A 281 -13.14 28.24 -4.11
CA ASN A 281 -14.48 28.16 -3.56
C ASN A 281 -15.56 27.85 -4.61
N LYS A 282 -16.62 27.21 -4.11
CA LYS A 282 -17.75 26.54 -4.77
C LYS A 282 -18.82 27.53 -5.27
N GLY A 283 -19.56 27.17 -6.33
CA GLY A 283 -20.79 27.84 -6.77
C GLY A 283 -21.66 26.94 -7.67
N SER A 284 -22.93 26.80 -7.31
CA SER A 284 -23.93 25.83 -7.78
C SER A 284 -24.90 26.43 -8.83
N GLY A 285 -25.48 25.60 -9.71
CA GLY A 285 -26.64 25.96 -10.55
C GLY A 285 -27.18 24.81 -11.41
N THR A 286 -28.36 24.32 -11.04
CA THR A 286 -29.23 23.24 -11.58
C THR A 286 -29.82 23.44 -12.99
N THR A 287 -30.09 22.36 -13.76
CA THR A 287 -31.45 21.92 -14.20
C THR A 287 -31.44 20.74 -15.21
N SER A 288 -32.47 19.88 -15.11
CA SER A 288 -33.12 18.93 -16.06
C SER A 288 -32.32 18.29 -17.21
N GLY A 289 -32.37 16.99 -17.50
CA GLY A 289 -33.44 16.01 -17.33
C GLY A 289 -33.91 15.52 -18.70
N THR A 290 -33.45 14.35 -19.16
CA THR A 290 -34.17 13.54 -20.17
C THR A 290 -33.69 12.10 -20.21
N THR A 291 -34.67 11.22 -20.06
CA THR A 291 -34.70 9.78 -20.31
C THR A 291 -34.57 9.44 -21.79
N SER A 292 -33.88 8.35 -22.14
CA SER A 292 -34.39 7.33 -23.07
C SER A 292 -33.37 6.21 -23.29
N LEU A 293 -33.67 5.05 -22.70
CA LEU A 293 -33.26 3.72 -23.17
C LEU A 293 -34.00 3.43 -24.49
N LEU A 294 -33.32 2.83 -25.47
CA LEU A 294 -33.96 1.96 -26.47
C LEU A 294 -32.99 0.82 -26.81
N SER A 295 -33.20 -0.29 -26.11
CA SER A 295 -32.77 -1.63 -26.49
C SER A 295 -33.58 -2.10 -27.71
N GLY A 296 -32.90 -2.36 -28.82
CA GLY A 296 -33.49 -3.01 -29.99
C GLY A 296 -33.14 -4.49 -29.99
N HIS A 297 -34.07 -5.34 -29.52
CA HIS A 297 -34.10 -6.76 -29.87
C HIS A 297 -35.52 -7.15 -30.26
N THR A 298 -35.68 -7.43 -31.55
CA THR A 298 -36.89 -7.88 -32.20
C THR A 298 -37.15 -9.36 -31.86
N CYS A 299 -38.30 -9.62 -31.25
CA CYS A 299 -38.83 -10.97 -31.05
C CYS A 299 -39.60 -11.38 -32.33
N PHE A 300 -39.09 -12.38 -33.04
CA PHE A 300 -39.78 -13.04 -34.14
C PHE A 300 -40.94 -13.87 -33.57
N THR A 301 -42.18 -13.47 -33.83
CA THR A 301 -43.36 -14.30 -33.58
C THR A 301 -43.54 -15.32 -34.70
N LEU A 302 -43.39 -16.59 -34.35
CA LEU A 302 -43.70 -17.75 -35.18
C LEU A 302 -45.23 -17.98 -35.21
N THR A 303 -45.95 -17.17 -35.98
CA THR A 303 -47.33 -17.45 -36.40
C THR A 303 -47.41 -17.31 -37.90
N GLY A 304 -46.95 -18.35 -38.61
CA GLY A 304 -46.84 -18.32 -40.05
C GLY A 304 -46.56 -19.69 -40.64
N LEU A 305 -47.25 -20.73 -40.16
CA LEU A 305 -47.22 -22.06 -40.78
C LEU A 305 -48.36 -22.92 -40.23
N LEU A 306 -49.60 -22.68 -40.70
CA LEU A 306 -50.73 -23.64 -40.68
C LEU A 306 -51.95 -23.09 -41.45
N GLY A 307 -51.71 -22.41 -42.58
CA GLY A 307 -52.75 -21.74 -43.37
C GLY A 307 -52.67 -21.98 -44.88
N THR A 308 -52.11 -23.10 -45.33
CA THR A 308 -51.93 -23.40 -46.77
C THR A 308 -52.19 -24.85 -47.19
N ILE A 309 -52.97 -25.63 -46.44
CA ILE A 309 -53.42 -26.96 -46.90
C ILE A 309 -54.90 -27.18 -46.57
N VAL A 310 -55.82 -26.43 -47.20
CA VAL A 310 -57.16 -26.90 -47.63
C VAL A 310 -57.74 -25.94 -48.69
N THR A 311 -57.13 -25.84 -49.88
CA THR A 311 -57.81 -25.28 -51.08
C THR A 311 -57.39 -25.96 -52.39
N MET A 312 -56.97 -27.23 -52.33
CA MET A 312 -56.79 -28.08 -53.52
C MET A 312 -57.54 -29.40 -53.31
N GLY A 313 -58.85 -29.36 -53.55
CA GLY A 313 -59.70 -30.53 -53.41
C GLY A 313 -61.19 -30.25 -53.66
N LEU A 314 -61.53 -29.51 -54.72
CA LEU A 314 -62.85 -29.58 -55.34
C LEU A 314 -62.74 -29.17 -56.82
N LEU A 315 -62.24 -30.10 -57.65
CA LEU A 315 -62.40 -30.09 -59.10
C LEU A 315 -62.62 -31.54 -59.54
N THR A 316 -63.87 -31.97 -59.40
CA THR A 316 -64.62 -32.91 -60.25
C THR A 316 -66.07 -32.82 -59.82
#